data_AF-A0A2I9CZS3-F1
#
_entry.id   AF-A0A2I9CZS3-F1
#
_cell.length_a   1.000
_cell.length_b   1.000
_cell.length_c   1.000
_cell.angle_alpha   90.00
_cell.angle_beta   90.00
_cell.angle_gamma   90.00
#
_symmetry.space_group_name_H-M   'P 1'
#
loop_
_entity.id
_entity.type
_entity.pdbx_description
1 polymer ?
#
loop_
_entity_poly.entity_id
_entity_poly.type
_entity_poly.pdbx_seq_one_letter_code
_entity_poly.pdbx_strand_id
1 'polypeptide(L)'
;MTILDRLSRLLRANVNDLISKAEDPGKIIDQALRDMRAAYGEARAEVADAMSQNARLQREANTNRTLAQEYEKKAEEALRGGSEDLAREALRRAQNHKDLAKGFEDQIAVQSSTVDQLKTQLRALEAKIDEMESKKTLLAARQKTAQAGATLDRVSGFDKAGGAMNAFEDMERKVAGMEDRNRAMTELRQEGDLDAQLKDLGRDRDLDDAFAALKARVQGGDKPQG
;
A
#
# COMPACT_ATOMS: atom_id res chain seq x y z
N MET A 1 -3.81 14.16 -14.58
CA MET A 1 -4.26 12.79 -14.26
C MET A 1 -3.23 12.21 -13.31
N THR A 2 -3.65 11.84 -12.12
CA THR A 2 -2.77 11.24 -11.11
C THR A 2 -2.53 9.75 -11.41
N ILE A 3 -1.52 9.14 -10.80
CA ILE A 3 -1.33 7.68 -10.86
C ILE A 3 -2.54 6.95 -10.27
N LEU A 4 -3.14 7.52 -9.22
CA LEU A 4 -4.35 7.00 -8.59
C LEU A 4 -5.51 6.94 -9.58
N ASP A 5 -5.66 7.94 -10.46
CA ASP A 5 -6.68 7.95 -11.52
C ASP A 5 -6.41 6.90 -12.60
N ARG A 6 -5.13 6.64 -12.91
CA ARG A 6 -4.73 5.58 -13.85
C ARG A 6 -4.99 4.20 -13.27
N LEU A 7 -4.54 3.94 -12.05
CA LEU A 7 -4.78 2.70 -11.31
C LEU A 7 -6.28 2.44 -11.17
N SER A 8 -7.05 3.43 -10.73
CA SER A 8 -8.51 3.33 -10.58
C SER A 8 -9.22 2.95 -11.88
N ARG A 9 -8.78 3.48 -13.02
CA ARG A 9 -9.35 3.10 -14.33
C ARG A 9 -9.02 1.67 -14.71
N LEU A 10 -7.78 1.23 -14.51
CA LEU A 10 -7.38 -0.16 -14.79
C LEU A 10 -8.11 -1.15 -13.87
N LEU A 11 -8.36 -0.78 -12.62
CA LEU A 11 -9.12 -1.59 -11.67
C LEU A 11 -10.61 -1.68 -12.03
N ARG A 12 -11.21 -0.59 -12.50
CA ARG A 12 -12.62 -0.54 -12.94
C ARG A 12 -12.84 -1.19 -14.31
N ALA A 13 -11.78 -1.43 -15.08
CA ALA A 13 -11.90 -2.05 -16.39
C ALA A 13 -12.54 -3.44 -16.25
N ASN A 14 -13.76 -3.58 -16.78
CA ASN A 14 -14.46 -4.84 -16.75
C ASN A 14 -13.99 -5.72 -17.92
N VAL A 15 -13.27 -6.76 -17.56
CA VAL A 15 -12.72 -7.75 -18.47
C VAL A 15 -13.81 -8.45 -19.27
N ASN A 16 -14.98 -8.69 -18.65
CA ASN A 16 -16.08 -9.39 -19.30
C ASN A 16 -16.69 -8.54 -20.43
N ASP A 17 -16.69 -7.22 -20.27
CA ASP A 17 -17.14 -6.28 -21.31
C ASP A 17 -16.14 -6.18 -22.47
N LEU A 18 -14.85 -6.31 -22.16
CA LEU A 18 -13.79 -6.34 -23.19
C LEU A 18 -13.83 -7.64 -24.01
N ILE A 19 -14.08 -8.77 -23.36
CA ILE A 19 -14.16 -10.09 -24.04
C ILE A 19 -15.40 -10.17 -24.93
N SER A 20 -16.57 -9.73 -24.46
CA SER A 20 -17.83 -9.88 -25.18
C SER A 20 -17.92 -9.05 -26.48
N LYS A 21 -17.09 -8.01 -26.61
CA LYS A 21 -17.07 -7.10 -27.76
C LYS A 21 -15.90 -7.33 -28.71
N ALA A 22 -14.99 -8.25 -28.40
CA ALA A 22 -13.76 -8.46 -29.15
C ALA A 22 -13.87 -9.62 -30.14
N GLU A 23 -13.43 -9.40 -31.39
CA GLU A 23 -13.25 -10.46 -32.37
C GLU A 23 -12.14 -11.45 -31.97
N ASP A 24 -11.08 -10.94 -31.33
CA ASP A 24 -9.98 -11.74 -30.77
C ASP A 24 -9.78 -11.41 -29.28
N PRO A 25 -10.54 -12.07 -28.38
CA PRO A 25 -10.48 -11.78 -26.95
C PRO A 25 -9.10 -12.14 -26.34
N GLY A 26 -8.34 -13.04 -26.97
CA GLY A 26 -6.99 -13.39 -26.54
C GLY A 26 -6.02 -12.21 -26.69
N LYS A 27 -6.01 -11.57 -27.86
CA LYS A 27 -5.17 -10.38 -28.12
C LYS A 27 -5.53 -9.19 -27.23
N ILE A 28 -6.82 -8.99 -26.96
CA ILE A 28 -7.27 -7.89 -26.08
C ILE A 28 -6.80 -8.09 -24.65
N ILE A 29 -6.92 -9.32 -24.10
CA ILE A 29 -6.38 -9.62 -22.76
C ILE A 29 -4.86 -9.47 -22.73
N ASP A 30 -4.16 -9.89 -23.78
CA ASP A 30 -2.71 -9.71 -23.87
C ASP A 30 -2.29 -8.24 -23.85
N GLN A 31 -3.00 -7.39 -24.57
CA GLN A 31 -2.75 -5.95 -24.54
C GLN A 31 -3.06 -5.36 -23.17
N ALA A 32 -4.21 -5.70 -22.59
CA ALA A 32 -4.58 -5.23 -21.26
C ALA A 32 -3.57 -5.65 -20.19
N LEU A 33 -3.07 -6.90 -20.24
CA LEU A 33 -2.02 -7.39 -19.34
C LEU A 33 -0.70 -6.63 -19.51
N ARG A 34 -0.30 -6.31 -20.75
CA ARG A 34 0.88 -5.46 -21.00
C ARG A 34 0.71 -4.08 -20.37
N ASP A 35 -0.43 -3.44 -20.61
CA ASP A 35 -0.72 -2.10 -20.11
C ASP A 35 -0.81 -2.08 -18.57
N MET A 36 -1.45 -3.08 -17.97
CA MET A 36 -1.52 -3.23 -16.51
C MET A 36 -0.15 -3.46 -15.89
N ARG A 37 0.71 -4.30 -16.48
CA ARG A 37 2.07 -4.54 -15.98
C ARG A 37 2.96 -3.31 -16.10
N ALA A 38 2.85 -2.56 -17.20
CA ALA A 38 3.56 -1.29 -17.36
C ALA A 38 3.11 -0.28 -16.27
N ALA A 39 1.80 -0.12 -16.09
CA ALA A 39 1.24 0.74 -15.06
C ALA A 39 1.62 0.29 -13.64
N TYR A 40 1.71 -1.02 -13.38
CA TYR A 40 2.19 -1.56 -12.11
C TYR A 40 3.64 -1.16 -11.84
N GLY A 41 4.51 -1.25 -12.84
CA GLY A 41 5.91 -0.82 -12.73
C GLY A 41 6.03 0.67 -12.41
N GLU A 42 5.31 1.53 -13.15
CA GLU A 42 5.24 2.97 -12.91
C GLU A 42 4.73 3.28 -11.49
N ALA A 43 3.60 2.69 -11.11
CA ALA A 43 2.99 2.91 -9.81
C ALA A 43 3.89 2.43 -8.67
N ARG A 44 4.59 1.30 -8.83
CA ARG A 44 5.55 0.80 -7.83
C ARG A 44 6.70 1.79 -7.60
N ALA A 45 7.23 2.39 -8.65
CA ALA A 45 8.28 3.42 -8.53
C ALA A 45 7.76 4.65 -7.77
N GLU A 46 6.56 5.13 -8.12
CA GLU A 46 5.96 6.30 -7.47
C GLU A 46 5.60 6.04 -5.99
N VAL A 47 5.12 4.85 -5.66
CA VAL A 47 4.93 4.43 -4.26
C VAL A 47 6.27 4.43 -3.50
N ALA A 48 7.34 3.95 -4.11
CA ALA A 48 8.67 3.96 -3.50
C ALA A 48 9.18 5.39 -3.25
N ASP A 49 8.98 6.29 -4.21
CA ASP A 49 9.33 7.70 -4.06
C ASP A 49 8.51 8.37 -2.95
N ALA A 50 7.21 8.14 -2.89
CA ALA A 50 6.34 8.65 -1.82
C ALA A 50 6.75 8.10 -0.44
N MET A 51 7.13 6.82 -0.36
CA MET A 51 7.68 6.22 0.86
C MET A 51 9.00 6.84 1.27
N SER A 52 9.90 7.11 0.32
CA SER A 52 11.18 7.76 0.56
C SER A 52 11.01 9.18 1.10
N GLN A 53 10.08 9.95 0.52
CA GLN A 53 9.72 11.29 0.99
C GLN A 53 9.15 11.24 2.42
N ASN A 54 8.24 10.31 2.70
CA ASN A 54 7.69 10.13 4.05
C ASN A 54 8.80 9.76 5.06
N ALA A 55 9.70 8.84 4.70
CA ALA A 55 10.84 8.48 5.54
C ALA A 55 11.80 9.65 5.78
N ARG A 56 11.97 10.55 4.80
CA ARG A 56 12.73 11.79 4.99
C ARG A 56 12.06 12.71 6.01
N LEU A 57 10.74 12.93 5.91
CA LEU A 57 10.00 13.73 6.88
C LEU A 57 10.11 13.15 8.29
N GLN A 58 10.02 11.81 8.43
CA GLN A 58 10.21 11.13 9.72
C GLN A 58 11.61 11.39 10.30
N ARG A 59 12.65 11.39 9.47
CA ARG A 59 14.01 11.75 9.92
C ARG A 59 14.09 13.21 10.38
N GLU A 60 13.51 14.16 9.63
CA GLU A 60 13.49 15.57 10.02
C GLU A 60 12.73 15.81 11.34
N ALA A 61 11.58 15.14 11.53
CA ALA A 61 10.82 15.18 12.78
C ALA A 61 11.66 14.66 13.96
N ASN A 62 12.31 13.50 13.78
CA ASN A 62 13.15 12.90 14.83
C ASN A 62 14.39 13.75 15.15
N THR A 63 15.04 14.35 14.16
CA THR A 63 16.15 15.29 14.36
C THR A 63 15.69 16.47 15.20
N ASN A 64 14.56 17.08 14.87
CA ASN A 64 14.03 18.24 15.61
C ASN A 64 13.58 17.86 17.03
N ARG A 65 12.99 16.67 17.24
CA ARG A 65 12.72 16.16 18.60
C ARG A 65 14.00 16.01 19.42
N THR A 66 15.06 15.48 18.81
CA THR A 66 16.35 15.30 19.49
C THR A 66 16.96 16.65 19.87
N LEU A 67 16.97 17.62 18.95
CA LEU A 67 17.45 18.97 19.21
C LEU A 67 16.63 19.67 20.31
N ALA A 68 15.29 19.51 20.29
CA ALA A 68 14.45 20.03 21.35
C ALA A 68 14.85 19.48 22.72
N GLN A 69 15.03 18.16 22.85
CA GLN A 69 15.48 17.52 24.09
C GLN A 69 16.87 17.98 24.54
N GLU A 70 17.80 18.19 23.60
CA GLU A 70 19.13 18.72 23.92
C GLU A 70 19.06 20.14 24.48
N TYR A 71 18.23 21.01 23.89
CA TYR A 71 18.05 22.37 24.39
C TYR A 71 17.30 22.41 25.73
N GLU A 72 16.37 21.49 25.98
CA GLU A 72 15.75 21.32 27.30
C GLU A 72 16.78 20.95 28.36
N LYS A 73 17.68 19.99 28.07
CA LYS A 73 18.77 19.64 28.99
C LYS A 73 19.68 20.83 29.27
N LYS A 74 20.05 21.60 28.23
CA LYS A 74 20.83 22.84 28.39
C LYS A 74 20.09 23.88 29.25
N ALA A 75 18.77 23.97 29.13
CA ALA A 75 17.96 24.85 29.97
C ALA A 75 17.96 24.40 31.44
N GLU A 76 17.83 23.10 31.70
CA GLU A 76 17.93 22.52 33.04
C GLU A 76 19.31 22.81 33.67
N GLU A 77 20.38 22.62 32.91
CA GLU A 77 21.76 22.92 33.36
C GLU A 77 21.97 24.40 33.67
N ALA A 78 21.50 25.30 32.79
CA ALA A 78 21.59 26.74 33.01
C ALA A 78 20.81 27.18 34.26
N LEU A 79 19.63 26.60 34.50
CA LEU A 79 18.82 26.89 35.68
C LEU A 79 19.49 26.39 36.98
N ARG A 80 20.08 25.19 36.96
CA ARG A 80 20.90 24.69 38.08
C ARG A 80 22.11 25.57 38.35
N GLY A 81 22.70 26.15 37.31
CA GLY A 81 23.78 27.13 37.39
C GLY A 81 23.33 28.55 37.79
N GLY A 82 22.05 28.76 38.12
CA GLY A 82 21.49 30.05 38.54
C GLY A 82 21.34 31.07 37.41
N SER A 83 21.53 30.68 36.15
CA SER A 83 21.48 31.55 34.98
C SER A 83 20.12 31.47 34.29
N GLU A 84 19.11 32.15 34.85
CA GLU A 84 17.74 32.13 34.32
C GLU A 84 17.63 32.63 32.87
N ASP A 85 18.39 33.66 32.48
CA ASP A 85 18.33 34.21 31.12
C ASP A 85 18.79 33.19 30.07
N LEU A 86 19.86 32.44 30.37
CA LEU A 86 20.35 31.36 29.52
C LEU A 86 19.35 30.19 29.47
N ALA A 87 18.72 29.86 30.60
CA ALA A 87 17.69 28.83 30.65
C ALA A 87 16.48 29.19 29.78
N ARG A 88 16.02 30.45 29.84
CA ARG A 88 14.91 30.94 29.01
C ARG A 88 15.26 30.92 27.53
N GLU A 89 16.46 31.34 27.16
CA GLU A 89 16.92 31.29 25.76
C GLU A 89 17.01 29.85 25.24
N ALA A 90 17.56 28.92 26.03
CA ALA A 90 17.59 27.51 25.69
C ALA A 90 16.17 26.92 25.53
N LEU A 91 15.22 27.28 26.40
CA LEU A 91 13.82 26.88 26.26
C LEU A 91 13.15 27.45 25.00
N ARG A 92 13.44 28.69 24.60
CA ARG A 92 12.93 29.23 23.32
C ARG A 92 13.40 28.40 22.14
N ARG A 93 14.68 28.03 22.11
CA ARG A 93 15.23 27.17 21.05
C ARG A 93 14.62 25.77 21.08
N ALA A 94 14.44 25.20 22.27
CA ALA A 94 13.73 23.93 22.42
C ALA A 94 12.32 24.01 21.84
N GLN A 95 11.57 25.07 22.16
CA GLN A 95 10.22 25.28 21.65
C GLN A 95 10.20 25.40 20.13
N ASN A 96 11.09 26.18 19.53
CA ASN A 96 11.19 26.29 18.07
C ASN A 96 11.38 24.92 17.41
N HIS A 97 12.24 24.07 17.96
CA HIS A 97 12.46 22.72 17.45
C HIS A 97 11.26 21.78 17.70
N LYS A 98 10.52 21.94 18.81
CA LYS A 98 9.24 21.23 19.02
C LYS A 98 8.21 21.61 17.98
N ASP A 99 8.08 22.89 17.67
CA ASP A 99 7.13 23.39 16.69
C ASP A 99 7.47 22.88 15.28
N LEU A 100 8.76 22.85 14.93
CA LEU A 100 9.23 22.23 13.69
C LEU A 100 8.95 20.73 13.64
N ALA A 101 9.25 19.99 14.71
CA ALA A 101 8.96 18.57 14.80
C ALA A 101 7.46 18.29 14.62
N LYS A 102 6.60 19.07 15.29
CA LYS A 102 5.15 18.99 15.15
C LYS A 102 4.69 19.25 13.71
N GLY A 103 5.22 20.29 13.06
CA GLY A 103 4.92 20.58 11.66
C GLY A 103 5.28 19.43 10.72
N PHE A 104 6.43 18.78 10.94
CA PHE A 104 6.78 17.57 10.19
C PHE A 104 5.87 16.38 10.52
N GLU A 105 5.46 16.21 11.78
CA GLU A 105 4.54 15.15 12.20
C GLU A 105 3.16 15.27 11.55
N ASP A 106 2.64 16.49 11.46
CA ASP A 106 1.38 16.78 10.77
C ASP A 106 1.51 16.44 9.28
N GLN A 107 2.64 16.82 8.65
CA GLN A 107 2.92 16.47 7.27
C GLN A 107 3.08 14.96 7.06
N ILE A 108 3.72 14.25 7.99
CA ILE A 108 3.83 12.78 7.98
C ILE A 108 2.44 12.15 8.06
N ALA A 109 1.53 12.67 8.88
CA ALA A 109 0.17 12.14 9.01
C ALA A 109 -0.58 12.18 7.66
N VAL A 110 -0.53 13.32 6.96
CA VAL A 110 -1.14 13.48 5.63
C VAL A 110 -0.44 12.61 4.58
N GLN A 111 0.89 12.58 4.57
CA GLN A 111 1.64 11.79 3.58
C GLN A 111 1.47 10.29 3.80
N SER A 112 1.31 9.84 5.04
CA SER A 112 1.17 8.41 5.36
C SER A 112 -0.13 7.83 4.83
N SER A 113 -1.25 8.56 4.94
CA SER A 113 -2.52 8.12 4.37
C SER A 113 -2.43 7.98 2.84
N THR A 114 -1.75 8.92 2.18
CA THR A 114 -1.53 8.87 0.72
C THR A 114 -0.67 7.66 0.32
N VAL A 115 0.42 7.41 1.06
CA VAL A 115 1.29 6.23 0.82
C VAL A 115 0.51 4.93 1.02
N ASP A 116 -0.33 4.85 2.05
CA ASP A 116 -1.12 3.65 2.33
C ASP A 116 -2.19 3.43 1.25
N GLN A 117 -2.87 4.48 0.78
CA GLN A 117 -3.79 4.40 -0.36
C GLN A 117 -3.10 3.90 -1.63
N LEU A 118 -1.91 4.45 -1.94
CA LEU A 118 -1.12 4.02 -3.09
C LEU A 118 -0.74 2.53 -3.00
N LYS A 119 -0.30 2.06 -1.83
CA LYS A 119 0.00 0.64 -1.59
C LYS A 119 -1.22 -0.25 -1.78
N THR A 120 -2.38 0.14 -1.24
CA THR A 120 -3.63 -0.61 -1.40
C THR A 120 -4.04 -0.70 -2.86
N GLN A 121 -3.96 0.39 -3.61
CA GLN A 121 -4.27 0.37 -5.05
C GLN A 121 -3.26 -0.45 -5.85
N LEU A 122 -1.97 -0.41 -5.50
CA LEU A 122 -0.94 -1.23 -6.14
C LEU A 122 -1.21 -2.73 -5.94
N ARG A 123 -1.53 -3.16 -4.72
CA ARG A 123 -1.94 -4.55 -4.42
C ARG A 123 -3.22 -4.95 -5.16
N ALA A 124 -4.18 -4.04 -5.25
CA ALA A 124 -5.41 -4.27 -5.99
C ALA A 124 -5.12 -4.45 -7.50
N LEU A 125 -4.14 -3.74 -8.06
CA LEU A 125 -3.75 -3.88 -9.46
C LEU A 125 -3.03 -5.20 -9.69
N GLU A 126 -2.15 -5.61 -8.77
CA GLU A 126 -1.51 -6.93 -8.79
C GLU A 126 -2.54 -8.06 -8.83
N ALA A 127 -3.51 -8.03 -7.91
CA ALA A 127 -4.61 -8.99 -7.92
C ALA A 127 -5.42 -8.97 -9.22
N LYS A 128 -5.58 -7.80 -9.85
CA LYS A 128 -6.29 -7.68 -11.14
C LYS A 128 -5.48 -8.27 -12.29
N ILE A 129 -4.17 -8.14 -12.27
CA ILE A 129 -3.25 -8.78 -13.22
C ILE A 129 -3.37 -10.30 -13.10
N ASP A 130 -3.36 -10.84 -11.89
CA ASP A 130 -3.50 -12.30 -11.67
C ASP A 130 -4.85 -12.84 -12.15
N GLU A 131 -5.94 -12.11 -11.91
CA GLU A 131 -7.28 -12.42 -12.44
C GLU A 131 -7.25 -12.46 -13.98
N MET A 132 -6.58 -11.48 -14.60
CA MET A 132 -6.45 -11.38 -16.06
C MET A 132 -5.63 -12.51 -16.66
N GLU A 133 -4.54 -12.92 -16.00
CA GLU A 133 -3.73 -14.07 -16.42
C GLU A 133 -4.51 -15.39 -16.33
N SER A 134 -5.31 -15.56 -15.28
CA SER A 134 -6.20 -16.71 -15.13
C SER A 134 -7.25 -16.74 -16.23
N LYS A 135 -7.88 -15.60 -16.54
CA LYS A 135 -8.83 -15.48 -17.66
C LYS A 135 -8.19 -15.75 -19.01
N LYS A 136 -6.96 -15.27 -19.24
CA LYS A 136 -6.19 -15.60 -20.45
C LYS A 136 -6.01 -17.11 -20.60
N THR A 137 -5.58 -17.76 -19.53
CA THR A 137 -5.33 -19.21 -19.51
C THR A 137 -6.61 -20.00 -19.79
N LEU A 138 -7.73 -19.59 -19.18
CA LEU A 138 -9.05 -20.16 -19.43
C LEU A 138 -9.51 -19.99 -20.88
N LEU A 139 -9.31 -18.82 -21.47
CA LEU A 139 -9.66 -18.60 -22.88
C LEU A 139 -8.80 -19.44 -23.82
N ALA A 140 -7.49 -19.52 -23.59
CA ALA A 140 -6.59 -20.34 -24.38
C ALA A 140 -6.96 -21.83 -24.31
N ALA A 141 -7.33 -22.30 -23.11
CA ALA A 141 -7.90 -23.62 -22.90
C ALA A 141 -9.16 -23.82 -23.76
N ARG A 142 -10.19 -22.99 -23.60
CA ARG A 142 -11.45 -23.08 -24.38
C ARG A 142 -11.22 -23.09 -25.89
N GLN A 143 -10.33 -22.24 -26.39
CA GLN A 143 -9.95 -22.21 -27.80
C GLN A 143 -9.34 -23.53 -28.26
N LYS A 144 -8.44 -24.12 -27.46
CA LYS A 144 -7.84 -25.43 -27.76
C LYS A 144 -8.88 -26.56 -27.79
N THR A 145 -9.85 -26.56 -26.88
CA THR A 145 -10.95 -27.54 -26.89
C THR A 145 -11.84 -27.37 -28.11
N ALA A 146 -12.23 -26.13 -28.45
CA ALA A 146 -13.02 -25.88 -29.65
C ALA A 146 -12.29 -26.34 -30.92
N GLN A 147 -10.97 -26.12 -31.01
CA GLN A 147 -10.15 -26.61 -32.12
C GLN A 147 -10.05 -28.13 -32.14
N ALA A 148 -9.88 -28.77 -30.99
CA ALA A 148 -9.82 -30.23 -30.86
C ALA A 148 -11.16 -30.88 -31.26
N GLY A 149 -12.29 -30.34 -30.80
CA GLY A 149 -13.63 -30.78 -31.19
C GLY A 149 -13.87 -30.62 -32.69
N ALA A 150 -13.56 -29.45 -33.26
CA ALA A 150 -13.69 -29.23 -34.70
C ALA A 150 -12.75 -30.11 -35.55
N THR A 151 -11.64 -30.58 -34.97
CA THR A 151 -10.74 -31.56 -35.60
C THR A 151 -11.30 -32.96 -35.47
N LEU A 152 -11.84 -33.34 -34.31
CA LEU A 152 -12.51 -34.62 -34.08
C LEU A 152 -13.72 -34.80 -35.02
N ASP A 153 -14.55 -33.77 -35.18
CA ASP A 153 -15.67 -33.79 -36.13
C ASP A 153 -15.19 -34.04 -37.57
N ARG A 154 -14.05 -33.45 -37.95
CA ARG A 154 -13.40 -33.68 -39.27
C ARG A 154 -12.70 -35.03 -39.39
N VAL A 155 -12.24 -35.61 -38.29
CA VAL A 155 -11.43 -36.85 -38.23
C VAL A 155 -12.27 -38.06 -37.80
N SER A 156 -13.58 -37.89 -37.59
CA SER A 156 -14.57 -38.93 -37.22
C SER A 156 -14.69 -40.13 -38.18
N GLY A 157 -13.79 -40.26 -39.15
CA GLY A 157 -13.56 -41.46 -39.96
C GLY A 157 -12.35 -42.34 -39.57
N PHE A 158 -11.50 -42.03 -38.57
CA PHE A 158 -10.34 -42.89 -38.26
C PHE A 158 -9.79 -42.77 -36.81
N ASP A 159 -9.91 -43.86 -36.02
CA ASP A 159 -9.13 -44.39 -34.85
C ASP A 159 -8.26 -43.49 -33.92
N LYS A 160 -8.38 -42.16 -33.92
CA LYS A 160 -7.55 -41.25 -33.08
C LYS A 160 -8.30 -40.52 -31.95
N ALA A 161 -9.42 -41.07 -31.48
CA ALA A 161 -10.26 -40.43 -30.45
C ALA A 161 -9.60 -40.31 -29.06
N GLY A 162 -8.70 -41.24 -28.67
CA GLY A 162 -8.14 -41.29 -27.31
C GLY A 162 -7.25 -40.10 -26.91
N GLY A 163 -6.55 -39.47 -27.85
CA GLY A 163 -5.68 -38.32 -27.56
C GLY A 163 -6.44 -37.01 -27.32
N ALA A 164 -7.61 -36.85 -27.95
CA ALA A 164 -8.45 -35.67 -27.81
C ALA A 164 -9.21 -35.64 -26.47
N MET A 165 -9.62 -36.81 -25.97
CA MET A 165 -10.30 -36.95 -24.68
C MET A 165 -9.40 -36.59 -23.49
N ASN A 166 -8.14 -37.06 -23.47
CA ASN A 166 -7.19 -36.72 -22.41
C ASN A 166 -6.89 -35.21 -22.35
N ALA A 167 -6.80 -34.55 -23.51
CA ALA A 167 -6.59 -33.11 -23.57
C ALA A 167 -7.79 -32.30 -23.04
N PHE A 168 -9.00 -32.86 -23.14
CA PHE A 168 -10.22 -32.29 -22.59
C PHE A 168 -10.26 -32.43 -21.06
N GLU A 169 -9.96 -33.61 -20.52
CA GLU A 169 -9.92 -33.84 -19.06
C GLU A 169 -8.84 -33.01 -18.34
N ASP A 170 -7.65 -32.87 -18.95
CA ASP A 170 -6.58 -31.99 -18.43
C ASP A 170 -7.01 -30.52 -18.38
N MET A 171 -7.86 -30.12 -19.32
CA MET A 171 -8.37 -28.77 -19.39
C MET A 171 -9.44 -28.53 -18.34
N GLU A 172 -10.39 -29.45 -18.19
CA GLU A 172 -11.48 -29.35 -17.23
C GLU A 172 -10.94 -29.18 -15.79
N ARG A 173 -9.89 -29.96 -15.45
CA ARG A 173 -9.15 -29.80 -14.19
C ARG A 173 -8.50 -28.43 -14.02
N LYS A 174 -7.94 -27.87 -15.10
CA LYS A 174 -7.37 -26.51 -15.07
C LYS A 174 -8.43 -25.44 -14.86
N VAL A 175 -9.60 -25.56 -15.49
CA VAL A 175 -10.70 -24.60 -15.33
C VAL A 175 -11.20 -24.59 -13.89
N ALA A 176 -11.48 -25.76 -13.32
CA ALA A 176 -11.95 -25.88 -11.94
C ALA A 176 -10.97 -25.22 -10.94
N GLY A 177 -9.67 -25.50 -11.05
CA GLY A 177 -8.67 -24.90 -10.16
C GLY A 177 -8.50 -23.38 -10.32
N MET A 178 -8.86 -22.81 -11.47
CA MET A 178 -8.86 -21.35 -11.69
C MET A 178 -10.09 -20.68 -11.09
N GLU A 179 -11.26 -21.33 -11.14
CA GLU A 179 -12.49 -20.82 -10.53
C GLU A 179 -12.36 -20.71 -9.01
N ASP A 180 -11.75 -21.70 -8.37
CA ASP A 180 -11.49 -21.71 -6.92
C ASP A 180 -10.56 -20.56 -6.50
N ARG A 181 -9.48 -20.30 -7.27
CA ARG A 181 -8.57 -19.17 -7.01
C ARG A 181 -9.24 -17.82 -7.10
N ASN A 182 -10.09 -17.60 -8.11
CA ASN A 182 -10.81 -16.34 -8.28
C ASN A 182 -11.74 -16.07 -7.09
N ARG A 183 -12.32 -17.12 -6.50
CA ARG A 183 -13.18 -17.00 -5.31
C ARG A 183 -12.39 -16.53 -4.10
N ALA A 184 -11.25 -17.18 -3.81
CA ALA A 184 -10.37 -16.80 -2.70
C ALA A 184 -9.83 -15.36 -2.80
N MET A 185 -9.49 -14.91 -4.02
CA MET A 185 -9.02 -13.53 -4.25
C MET A 185 -10.09 -12.47 -3.98
N THR A 186 -11.37 -12.82 -4.11
CA THR A 186 -12.49 -11.90 -3.85
C THR A 186 -12.69 -11.68 -2.35
N GLU A 187 -12.47 -12.71 -1.55
CA GLU A 187 -12.61 -12.67 -0.08
C GLU A 187 -11.51 -11.81 0.57
N LEU A 188 -10.25 -11.96 0.14
CA LEU A 188 -9.12 -11.15 0.62
C LEU A 188 -9.30 -9.64 0.44
N ARG A 189 -10.06 -9.23 -0.58
CA ARG A 189 -10.33 -7.81 -0.88
C ARG A 189 -11.28 -7.17 0.13
N GLN A 190 -12.13 -7.95 0.78
CA GLN A 190 -13.11 -7.45 1.75
C GLN A 190 -12.49 -7.24 3.14
N GLU A 191 -11.53 -8.06 3.54
CA GLU A 191 -10.86 -7.93 4.85
C GLU A 191 -10.01 -6.66 4.97
N GLY A 192 -9.31 -6.24 3.92
CA GLY A 192 -8.41 -5.09 3.97
C GLY A 192 -9.08 -3.72 4.21
N ASP A 193 -10.39 -3.61 4.01
CA ASP A 193 -11.15 -2.35 4.14
C ASP A 193 -11.58 -2.07 5.59
N LEU A 194 -11.64 -3.10 6.45
CA LEU A 194 -12.01 -3.02 7.86
C LEU A 194 -10.87 -2.51 8.75
N ASP A 195 -9.64 -2.96 8.49
CA ASP A 195 -8.46 -2.59 9.29
C ASP A 195 -8.10 -1.09 9.18
N ALA A 196 -8.45 -0.46 8.06
CA ALA A 196 -8.21 0.97 7.85
C ALA A 196 -9.09 1.85 8.75
N GLN A 197 -10.29 1.40 9.13
CA GLN A 197 -11.26 2.17 9.91
C GLN A 197 -10.92 2.25 11.41
N LEU A 198 -10.13 1.31 11.92
CA LEU A 198 -9.81 1.21 13.35
C LEU A 198 -8.64 2.11 13.79
N LYS A 199 -7.83 2.59 12.85
CA LYS A 199 -6.59 3.33 13.13
C LYS A 199 -6.78 4.82 13.41
N ASP A 200 -7.97 5.36 13.18
CA ASP A 200 -8.28 6.81 13.16
C ASP A 200 -8.68 7.39 14.54
N LEU A 201 -8.89 6.56 15.57
CA LEU A 201 -9.57 6.94 16.82
C LEU A 201 -8.70 7.51 17.97
N GLY A 202 -7.40 7.75 17.80
CA GLY A 202 -6.45 7.72 18.93
C GLY A 202 -5.56 8.93 19.29
N ARG A 203 -5.71 10.15 18.75
CA ARG A 203 -4.52 11.06 18.63
C ARG A 203 -4.49 12.46 19.32
N ASP A 204 -5.42 12.84 20.21
CA ASP A 204 -5.55 14.27 20.62
C ASP A 204 -5.17 14.68 22.07
N ARG A 205 -4.38 13.91 22.85
CA ARG A 205 -4.16 14.21 24.30
C ARG A 205 -2.81 14.81 24.74
N ASP A 206 -1.84 15.05 23.87
CA ASP A 206 -0.42 14.99 24.31
C ASP A 206 0.27 16.31 24.76
N LEU A 207 -0.33 17.50 24.62
CA LEU A 207 0.44 18.77 24.68
C LEU A 207 0.39 19.52 26.03
N ASP A 208 -0.76 19.55 26.73
CA ASP A 208 -0.87 20.23 28.03
C ASP A 208 -0.15 19.47 29.17
N ASP A 209 0.01 18.15 29.02
CA ASP A 209 0.72 17.30 29.98
C ASP A 209 2.24 17.59 30.01
N ALA A 210 2.81 18.11 28.93
CA ALA A 210 4.25 18.23 28.77
C ALA A 210 4.92 19.35 29.60
N PHE A 211 4.27 20.51 29.78
CA PHE A 211 4.85 21.66 30.51
C PHE A 211 4.77 21.52 32.04
N ALA A 212 3.65 20.98 32.55
CA ALA A 212 3.50 20.67 33.97
C ALA A 212 4.49 19.59 34.44
N ALA A 213 4.74 18.58 33.60
CA ALA A 213 5.69 17.50 33.88
C ALA A 213 7.14 17.98 34.06
N LEU A 214 7.57 19.02 33.30
CA LEU A 214 8.94 19.53 33.38
C LEU A 214 9.23 20.23 34.71
N LYS A 215 8.30 21.05 35.21
CA LYS A 215 8.46 21.77 36.49
C LYS A 215 8.53 20.82 37.68
N ALA A 216 7.73 19.75 37.64
CA ALA A 216 7.72 18.71 38.67
C ALA A 216 9.05 17.94 38.75
N ARG A 217 9.69 17.64 37.60
CA ARG A 217 10.97 16.92 37.55
C ARG A 217 12.14 17.69 38.17
N VAL A 218 12.18 19.00 38.00
CA VAL A 218 13.29 19.83 38.52
C VAL A 218 13.15 20.07 40.02
N GLN A 219 11.93 20.26 40.53
CA GLN A 219 11.67 20.49 41.96
C GLN A 219 11.75 19.22 42.81
N GLY A 220 11.60 18.02 42.21
CA GLY A 220 11.73 16.74 42.90
C GLY A 220 13.17 16.26 43.14
N GLY A 221 14.17 16.93 42.57
CA GLY A 221 15.59 16.56 42.69
C GLY A 221 16.29 17.11 43.93
N ASP A 222 15.61 17.90 44.77
CA ASP A 222 16.22 18.68 45.86
C ASP A 222 15.63 18.31 47.25
N LYS A 223 15.47 17.01 47.51
CA LYS A 223 15.26 16.51 48.89
C LYS A 223 16.61 16.06 49.46
N PRO A 224 17.23 16.83 50.37
CA PRO A 224 18.36 16.32 51.13
C PRO A 224 17.86 15.18 52.01
N GLN A 225 18.48 14.01 51.87
CA GLN A 225 18.36 12.92 52.85
C GLN A 225 18.95 13.47 54.16
N GLY A 226 18.12 13.47 55.21
CA GLY A 226 18.57 13.74 56.57
C GLY A 226 19.45 12.62 57.11
#